data_AF-A0A6I4WK55-F1
#
_entry.id   AF-A0A6I4WK55-F1
#
_cell.length_a   1.000
_cell.length_b   1.000
_cell.length_c   1.000
_cell.angle_alpha   90.00
_cell.angle_beta   90.00
_cell.angle_gamma   90.00
#
_symmetry.space_group_name_H-M   'P 1'
#
loop_
_entity.id
_entity.type
_entity.pdbx_description
1 polymer ?
#
loop_
_entity_poly.entity_id
_entity_poly.type
_entity_poly.pdbx_seq_one_letter_code
_entity_poly.pdbx_strand_id
1 'polypeptide(L)' 'MATERKKILLRLDPAVHDALARWAGDELRSTNAQIEFLLRRALADAGRMPGSAGRIRGPGRPRKDETDDDGEEI' A
#
# COMPACT_ATOMS: atom_id res chain seq x y z
N MET A 1 -6.59 17.48 0.03
CA MET A 1 -5.72 16.95 -1.03
C MET A 1 -5.40 15.51 -0.71
N ALA A 2 -5.86 14.56 -1.52
CA ALA A 2 -5.43 13.17 -1.38
C ALA A 2 -3.92 13.13 -1.70
N THR A 3 -3.10 12.65 -0.77
CA THR A 3 -1.69 12.39 -1.06
C THR A 3 -1.63 11.32 -2.14
N GLU A 4 -1.04 11.66 -3.28
CA GLU A 4 -0.87 10.73 -4.40
C GLU A 4 -0.06 9.51 -3.92
N ARG A 5 -0.50 8.31 -4.34
CA ARG A 5 0.20 7.07 -3.96
C ARG A 5 1.34 6.82 -4.92
N LYS A 6 2.57 6.86 -4.40
CA LYS A 6 3.74 6.50 -5.18
C LYS A 6 3.70 5.01 -5.56
N LYS A 7 3.67 4.72 -6.86
CA LYS A 7 3.81 3.37 -7.41
C LYS A 7 5.31 3.05 -7.49
N ILE A 8 5.74 1.95 -6.89
CA ILE A 8 7.13 1.49 -6.94
C ILE A 8 7.17 0.03 -7.41
N LEU A 9 8.19 -0.31 -8.20
CA LEU A 9 8.48 -1.70 -8.55
C LEU A 9 9.32 -2.31 -7.43
N LEU A 10 8.77 -3.33 -6.77
CA LEU A 10 9.45 -4.08 -5.72
C LEU A 10 10.14 -5.30 -6.33
N ARG A 11 11.42 -5.48 -6.04
CA ARG A 11 12.13 -6.74 -6.30
C ARG A 11 12.00 -7.60 -5.06
N LEU A 12 11.24 -8.68 -5.18
CA LEU A 12 11.00 -9.64 -4.11
C LEU A 12 11.37 -11.03 -4.60
N ASP A 13 11.84 -11.87 -3.68
CA ASP A 13 11.91 -13.31 -3.93
C ASP A 13 10.48 -13.84 -4.21
N PRO A 14 10.28 -14.68 -5.25
CA PRO A 14 8.95 -15.18 -5.61
C PRO A 14 8.26 -15.94 -4.47
N ALA A 15 8.99 -16.73 -3.68
CA ALA A 15 8.40 -17.49 -2.57
C ALA A 15 7.93 -16.55 -1.44
N VAL A 16 8.65 -15.45 -1.22
CA VAL A 16 8.24 -14.40 -0.28
C VAL A 16 6.98 -13.68 -0.76
N HIS A 17 6.91 -13.35 -2.05
CA HIS A 17 5.70 -12.76 -2.64
C HIS A 17 4.48 -13.69 -2.46
N ASP A 18 4.64 -14.98 -2.72
CA ASP A 18 3.56 -15.96 -2.59
C ASP A 18 3.10 -16.13 -1.13
N ALA A 19 4.03 -16.12 -0.18
CA ALA A 19 3.70 -16.15 1.24
C ALA A 19 2.89 -14.90 1.66
N LEU A 20 3.29 -13.71 1.19
CA LEU A 20 2.55 -12.46 1.43
C LEU A 20 1.15 -12.49 0.80
N ALA A 21 1.03 -13.01 -0.43
CA ALA A 21 -0.25 -13.11 -1.11
C ALA A 21 -1.22 -14.07 -0.40
N ARG A 22 -0.74 -15.22 0.08
CA ARG A 22 -1.55 -16.15 0.88
C ARG A 22 -2.01 -15.51 2.18
N TRP A 23 -1.10 -14.90 2.93
CA TRP A 23 -1.44 -14.22 4.19
C TRP A 23 -2.44 -13.08 3.97
N ALA A 24 -2.28 -12.29 2.91
CA ALA A 24 -3.25 -11.27 2.56
C ALA A 24 -4.65 -11.86 2.30
N GLY A 25 -4.72 -13.00 1.60
CA GLY A 25 -5.96 -13.73 1.36
C GLY A 25 -6.64 -14.20 2.64
N ASP A 26 -5.88 -14.74 3.59
CA ASP A 26 -6.39 -15.19 4.89
C ASP A 26 -7.00 -14.04 5.71
N GLU A 27 -6.49 -12.81 5.54
CA GLU A 27 -7.00 -11.61 6.20
C GLU A 27 -8.01 -10.80 5.38
N LEU A 28 -8.46 -11.32 4.23
CA LEU A 28 -9.37 -10.64 3.29
C LEU A 28 -8.83 -9.27 2.82
N ARG A 29 -7.52 -9.16 2.62
CA ARG A 29 -6.83 -7.98 2.11
C ARG A 29 -6.27 -8.23 0.71
N SER A 30 -6.05 -7.14 -0.05
CA SER A 30 -5.17 -7.23 -1.21
C SER A 30 -3.71 -7.35 -0.77
N THR A 31 -2.87 -7.96 -1.60
CA THR A 31 -1.42 -8.08 -1.35
C THR A 31 -0.78 -6.72 -1.08
N ASN A 32 -1.17 -5.67 -1.83
CA ASN A 32 -0.66 -4.31 -1.62
C ASN A 32 -1.10 -3.72 -0.27
N ALA A 33 -2.34 -3.97 0.15
CA ALA A 33 -2.81 -3.53 1.46
C ALA A 33 -2.07 -4.25 2.60
N GLN A 34 -1.76 -5.54 2.42
CA GLN A 34 -0.96 -6.30 3.37
C GLN A 34 0.47 -5.77 3.46
N ILE A 35 1.13 -5.52 2.32
CA ILE A 35 2.48 -4.94 2.28
C ILE A 35 2.51 -3.58 2.99
N GLU A 36 1.55 -2.69 2.69
CA GLU A 36 1.47 -1.38 3.34
C GLU A 36 1.29 -1.49 4.86
N PHE A 37 0.44 -2.41 5.32
CA PHE A 37 0.24 -2.68 6.74
C PHE A 37 1.54 -3.12 7.42
N LEU A 38 2.27 -4.06 6.81
CA LEU A 38 3.53 -4.57 7.34
C LEU A 38 4.62 -3.50 7.39
N LEU A 39 4.74 -2.68 6.34
CA LEU A 39 5.71 -1.58 6.31
C LEU A 39 5.43 -0.55 7.41
N ARG A 40 4.17 -0.16 7.60
CA ARG A 40 3.79 0.78 8.67
C ARG A 40 4.03 0.21 10.05
N ARG A 41 3.69 -1.06 10.25
CA ARG A 41 3.97 -1.76 11.51
C ARG A 41 5.47 -1.79 11.79
N ALA A 42 6.29 -2.20 10.83
CA ALA A 42 7.73 -2.24 10.98
C ALA A 42 8.34 -0.84 11.27
N LEU A 43 7.83 0.20 10.62
CA LEU A 43 8.25 1.59 10.89
C LEU A 43 7.84 2.04 12.31
N ALA A 44 6.63 1.69 12.76
CA ALA A 44 6.16 2.02 14.11
C ALA A 44 6.98 1.27 15.18
N ASP A 45 7.18 -0.03 15.01
CA ASP A 45 7.97 -0.89 15.90
C ASP A 45 9.43 -0.40 15.98
N ALA A 46 9.98 0.12 14.87
CA ALA A 46 11.30 0.73 14.82
C ALA A 46 11.37 2.18 15.33
N GLY A 47 10.23 2.80 15.70
CA GLY A 47 10.17 4.21 16.11
C GLY A 47 10.45 5.22 14.98
N ARG A 48 10.25 4.82 13.72
CA ARG A 48 10.56 5.61 12.51
C ARG A 48 9.32 6.06 11.73
N MET A 49 8.14 5.92 12.32
CA MET A 49 6.91 6.34 11.66
C MET A 49 6.89 7.87 11.46
N PRO A 50 6.74 8.38 10.22
CA PRO A 50 6.68 9.82 9.99
C PRO A 50 5.43 10.44 10.62
N GLY A 51 5.58 11.58 11.31
CA GLY A 51 4.44 12.30 11.92
C GLY A 51 3.44 12.85 10.89
N SER A 52 3.84 13.00 9.63
CA SER A 52 2.98 13.43 8.52
C SER A 52 2.24 12.29 7.82
N ALA A 53 2.49 11.03 8.19
CA ALA A 53 1.86 9.89 7.53
C ALA A 53 0.35 9.87 7.81
N GLY A 54 -0.45 10.00 6.74
CA GLY A 54 -1.91 9.92 6.82
C GLY A 54 -2.41 8.52 7.26
N ARG A 55 -3.68 8.46 7.67
CA ARG A 55 -4.35 7.20 8.04
C ARG A 55 -4.45 6.24 6.85
N ILE A 56 -4.37 4.95 7.12
CA ILE A 56 -4.64 3.90 6.12
C ILE A 56 -6.09 4.06 5.65
N ARG A 57 -6.32 4.12 4.33
CA ARG A 57 -7.69 4.16 3.79
C ARG A 57 -8.41 2.85 4.11
N GLY A 58 -9.68 2.96 4.47
CA GLY A 58 -10.54 1.80 4.69
C GLY A 58 -10.74 0.96 3.42
N PRO A 59 -11.28 -0.26 3.56
CA PRO A 59 -11.64 -1.11 2.44
C PRO A 59 -12.63 -0.43 1.49
N GLY A 60 -12.52 -0.73 0.20
CA GLY A 60 -13.42 -0.22 -0.84
C GLY A 60 -12.70 0.53 -1.95
N ARG A 61 -13.37 0.65 -3.10
CA ARG A 61 -12.84 1.38 -4.26
C ARG A 61 -12.82 2.89 -3.97
N PRO A 62 -11.73 3.61 -4.26
CA PRO A 62 -11.74 5.07 -4.30
C PRO A 62 -12.86 5.58 -5.22
N ARG A 63 -13.45 6.74 -4.89
CA ARG A 63 -14.41 7.39 -5.79
C ARG A 63 -13.68 7.81 -7.07
N LYS A 64 -14.37 7.73 -8.22
CA LYS A 64 -13.79 7.90 -9.56
C LYS A 64 -13.12 9.27 -9.76
N ASP A 65 -13.59 10.29 -9.05
CA ASP A 65 -13.12 11.68 -9.20
C ASP A 65 -11.72 11.96 -8.63
N GLU A 66 -11.01 10.95 -8.10
CA GLU A 66 -9.67 11.12 -7.51
C GLU A 66 -8.51 10.61 -8.40
N THR A 67 -8.76 10.04 -9.57
CA THR A 67 -7.72 9.26 -10.31
C THR A 67 -7.62 9.48 -11.82
N ASP A 68 -8.37 10.40 -12.40
CA ASP A 68 -8.46 10.55 -13.88
C ASP A 68 -7.65 11.74 -14.46
N ASP A 69 -6.77 12.37 -13.70
CA ASP A 69 -5.84 13.41 -14.19
C ASP A 69 -4.43 13.00 -13.77
N ASP A 70 -3.67 12.28 -14.62
CA ASP A 70 -2.20 12.12 -14.56
C ASP A 70 -1.74 10.95 -15.46
N GLY A 71 -1.72 11.16 -16.78
CA GLY A 71 -1.22 10.12 -17.70
C GLY A 71 -0.96 10.50 -19.16
N GLU A 72 -1.20 11.74 -19.60
CA GLU A 72 -0.85 12.20 -20.95
C GLU A 72 0.04 13.45 -20.86
N GLU A 73 1.33 13.24 -20.62
CA GLU A 73 2.38 14.17 -21.05
C GLU A 73 3.72 13.44 -21.11
N ILE A 74 4.02 12.81 -22.26
CA ILE A 74 5.30 12.85 -23.00
C ILE A 74 5.00 12.62 -24.48
#